data_AF-X1FYZ6-F1
#
_entry.id   AF-X1FYZ6-F1
#
_cell.length_a   1.000
_cell.length_b   1.000
_cell.length_c   1.000
_cell.angle_alpha   90.00
_cell.angle_beta   90.00
_cell.angle_gamma   90.00
#
_symmetry.space_group_name_H-M   'P 1'
#
loop_
_entity.id
_entity.type
_entity.pdbx_description
1 polymer ?
#
loop_
_entity_poly.entity_id
_entity_poly.type
_entity_poly.pdbx_seq_one_letter_code
_entity_poly.pdbx_strand_id
1 'polypeptide(L)'
;MGTGKTLVGKELAKGLKMSYLDTDKLIENREKMTKIWGGKLYTDYQEMLDKESLDAVYICLPPFAHTDQEILAVEKGINLFVEKPLALDLKNACQISKIIEESGVISSVGYLYRYSDIVNRAKEEVSQGKIALILGHYLCPMPSTRWWRNKNESGGQIVEQTTHIFDLARYLVGEVNTIYGQRSRGLMEDVENYSLDDASCINLHFQSGAVGSISSACTLKRGRDWGINLIGKGFRIDLLLSSHLLII
;
A
#
# COMPACT_ATOMS: atom_id res chain seq x y z
N MET A 1 19.69 -8.76 -9.77
CA MET A 1 19.83 -9.40 -8.45
C MET A 1 20.05 -8.28 -7.44
N GLY A 2 18.98 -7.79 -6.82
CA GLY A 2 19.05 -6.71 -5.84
C GLY A 2 18.64 -7.28 -4.50
N THR A 3 19.61 -7.50 -3.63
CA THR A 3 19.39 -7.82 -2.21
C THR A 3 18.95 -6.54 -1.52
N GLY A 4 17.63 -6.32 -1.48
CA GLY A 4 17.03 -5.29 -0.63
C GLY A 4 17.30 -5.63 0.82
N LYS A 5 18.42 -5.16 1.37
CA LYS A 5 18.70 -5.25 2.80
C LYS A 5 17.76 -4.28 3.50
N THR A 6 16.73 -4.80 4.16
CA THR A 6 15.90 -4.09 5.12
C THR A 6 16.79 -3.65 6.30
N LEU A 7 17.45 -2.50 6.16
CA LEU A 7 18.35 -1.94 7.18
C LEU A 7 17.59 -1.18 8.27
N VAL A 8 16.34 -0.79 8.02
CA VAL A 8 15.54 0.04 8.95
C VAL A 8 14.88 -0.78 10.08
N GLY A 9 14.72 -2.10 9.94
CA GLY A 9 14.04 -2.92 10.95
C GLY A 9 14.88 -3.31 12.19
N LYS A 10 16.22 -3.20 12.12
CA LYS A 10 17.12 -3.75 13.16
C LYS A 10 17.18 -2.98 14.46
N GLU A 11 16.95 -1.67 14.43
CA GLU A 11 16.96 -0.87 15.65
C GLU A 11 15.58 -0.75 16.29
N LEU A 12 14.51 -0.72 15.50
CA LEU A 12 13.13 -0.63 15.98
C LEU A 12 12.64 -1.89 16.72
N ALA A 13 13.20 -3.07 16.39
CA ALA A 13 12.80 -4.33 17.04
C ALA A 13 13.54 -4.61 18.36
N LYS A 14 14.51 -3.79 18.77
CA LYS A 14 15.22 -3.98 20.05
C LYS A 14 14.26 -3.69 21.21
N GLY A 15 13.82 -4.74 21.90
CA GLY A 15 12.90 -4.65 23.04
C GLY A 15 11.47 -5.08 22.75
N LEU A 16 11.14 -5.41 21.50
CA LEU A 16 9.85 -5.98 21.14
C LEU A 16 9.89 -7.51 21.26
N LYS A 17 8.91 -8.10 21.95
CA LYS A 17 8.67 -9.53 21.90
C LYS A 17 7.87 -9.82 20.63
N MET A 18 8.51 -10.47 19.67
CA MET A 18 7.89 -10.78 18.38
C MET A 18 7.32 -12.21 18.39
N SER A 19 6.15 -12.37 17.77
CA SER A 19 5.61 -13.68 17.37
C SER A 19 5.38 -13.64 15.88
N TYR A 20 5.70 -14.74 15.20
CA TYR A 20 5.66 -14.81 13.74
C TYR A 20 4.61 -15.80 13.30
N LEU A 21 3.73 -15.33 12.42
CA LEU A 21 2.93 -16.18 11.58
C LEU A 21 3.50 -16.09 10.17
N ASP A 22 3.87 -17.23 9.60
CA ASP A 22 4.27 -17.31 8.20
C ASP A 22 3.55 -18.49 7.52
N THR A 23 2.62 -18.16 6.62
CA THR A 23 1.90 -19.13 5.81
C THR A 23 2.66 -19.56 4.55
N ASP A 24 3.82 -18.95 4.25
CA ASP A 24 4.63 -19.33 3.09
C ASP A 24 5.20 -20.74 3.28
N LYS A 25 5.10 -21.58 2.25
CA LYS A 25 5.61 -22.98 2.27
C LYS A 25 7.13 -23.08 2.43
N LEU A 26 7.85 -21.96 2.46
CA LEU A 26 9.31 -21.90 2.51
C LEU A 26 9.79 -21.86 3.96
N ILE A 27 9.93 -23.05 4.56
CA ILE A 27 10.42 -23.28 5.93
C ILE A 27 11.71 -22.48 6.24
N GLU A 28 12.60 -22.30 5.26
CA GLU A 28 13.86 -21.58 5.42
C GLU A 28 13.72 -20.10 5.79
N ASN A 29 12.62 -19.43 5.42
CA ASN A 29 12.39 -18.03 5.80
C ASN A 29 11.97 -17.93 7.26
N ARG A 30 11.23 -18.93 7.75
CA ARG A 30 10.69 -19.01 9.11
C ARG A 30 11.80 -19.11 10.15
N GLU A 31 12.75 -20.02 9.94
CA GLU A 31 13.88 -20.24 10.85
C GLU A 31 14.88 -19.08 10.87
N LYS A 32 15.03 -18.37 9.74
CA LYS A 32 15.88 -17.17 9.67
C LYS A 32 15.29 -16.05 10.51
N MET A 33 13.98 -15.82 10.44
CA MET A 33 13.34 -14.73 11.19
C MET A 33 13.39 -14.95 12.69
N THR A 34 13.04 -16.16 13.17
CA THR A 34 13.14 -16.49 14.61
C THR A 34 14.58 -16.44 15.12
N LYS A 35 15.56 -16.82 14.31
CA LYS A 35 16.99 -16.72 14.67
C LYS A 35 17.48 -15.27 14.79
N ILE A 36 16.99 -14.36 13.95
CA ILE A 36 17.42 -12.96 13.95
C ILE A 36 16.76 -12.17 15.07
N TRP A 37 15.48 -12.44 15.36
CA TRP A 37 14.65 -11.58 16.19
C TRP A 37 14.09 -12.26 17.46
N GLY A 38 14.29 -13.56 17.63
CA GLY A 38 13.65 -14.35 18.69
C GLY A 38 12.19 -14.67 18.37
N GLY A 39 11.42 -15.06 19.39
CA GLY A 39 9.97 -15.28 19.25
C GLY A 39 9.54 -16.72 19.00
N LYS A 40 8.23 -16.95 19.07
CA LYS A 40 7.60 -18.24 18.74
C LYS A 40 7.06 -18.19 17.31
N LEU A 41 7.19 -19.31 16.62
CA LEU A 41 6.65 -19.52 15.29
C LEU A 41 5.31 -20.21 15.39
N TYR A 42 4.32 -19.68 14.66
CA TYR A 42 3.00 -20.24 14.51
C TYR A 42 2.71 -20.51 13.03
N THR A 43 1.90 -21.53 12.76
CA THR A 43 1.35 -21.82 11.43
C THR A 43 -0.14 -21.53 11.33
N ASP A 44 -0.77 -21.24 12.46
CA ASP A 44 -2.16 -20.87 12.60
C ASP A 44 -2.24 -19.54 13.37
N TYR A 45 -2.92 -18.55 12.78
CA TYR A 45 -2.98 -17.21 13.35
C TYR A 45 -3.95 -17.12 14.51
N GLN A 46 -5.01 -17.93 14.53
CA GLN A 46 -5.95 -17.98 15.64
C GLN A 46 -5.22 -18.53 16.87
N GLU A 47 -4.42 -19.59 16.69
CA GLU A 47 -3.56 -20.13 17.75
C GLU A 47 -2.59 -19.06 18.30
N MET A 48 -1.96 -18.28 17.41
CA MET A 48 -1.06 -17.20 17.84
C MET A 48 -1.80 -16.13 18.65
N LEU A 49 -2.94 -15.66 18.15
CA LEU A 49 -3.78 -14.64 18.79
C LEU A 49 -4.38 -15.12 20.12
N ASP A 50 -4.57 -16.43 20.30
CA ASP A 50 -5.07 -17.02 21.54
C ASP A 50 -3.98 -17.25 22.59
N LYS A 51 -2.78 -17.67 22.17
CA LYS A 51 -1.71 -18.08 23.09
C LYS A 51 -0.78 -16.94 23.52
N GLU A 52 -0.69 -15.88 22.72
CA GLU A 52 0.21 -14.78 23.00
C GLU A 52 -0.54 -13.54 23.50
N SER A 53 0.04 -12.87 24.49
CA SER A 53 -0.38 -11.53 24.90
C SER A 53 0.36 -10.52 24.01
N LEU A 54 -0.32 -10.02 22.97
CA LEU A 54 0.24 -9.12 21.97
C LEU A 54 -0.25 -7.69 22.20
N ASP A 55 0.67 -6.71 22.21
CA ASP A 55 0.31 -5.30 22.21
C ASP A 55 -0.14 -4.82 20.82
N ALA A 56 0.43 -5.40 19.76
CA ALA A 56 0.13 -5.09 18.37
C ALA A 56 0.40 -6.28 17.44
N VAL A 57 -0.22 -6.28 16.26
CA VAL A 57 0.01 -7.24 15.18
C VAL A 57 0.26 -6.53 13.84
N TYR A 58 1.16 -7.08 13.03
CA TYR A 58 1.45 -6.64 11.67
C TYR A 58 0.92 -7.69 10.69
N ILE A 59 -0.11 -7.34 9.93
CA ILE A 59 -0.75 -8.23 8.96
C ILE A 59 -0.23 -7.88 7.56
N CYS A 60 0.75 -8.66 7.10
CA CYS A 60 1.45 -8.44 5.83
C CYS A 60 1.14 -9.56 4.82
N LEU A 61 -0.14 -9.84 4.61
CA LEU A 61 -0.61 -10.91 3.75
C LEU A 61 -0.73 -10.45 2.29
N PRO A 62 -0.64 -11.36 1.31
CA PRO A 62 -1.05 -11.02 -0.05
C PRO A 62 -2.56 -10.69 -0.08
N PRO A 63 -3.05 -9.86 -1.02
CA PRO A 63 -4.39 -9.28 -0.96
C PRO A 63 -5.53 -10.31 -0.85
N PHE A 64 -5.41 -11.46 -1.52
CA PHE A 64 -6.41 -12.53 -1.49
C PHE A 64 -6.43 -13.37 -0.20
N ALA A 65 -5.41 -13.24 0.65
CA ALA A 65 -5.26 -14.06 1.86
C ALA A 65 -5.83 -13.37 3.11
N HIS A 66 -6.29 -12.13 2.99
CA HIS A 66 -7.07 -11.46 4.02
C HIS A 66 -8.44 -12.14 4.12
N THR A 67 -8.74 -12.71 5.29
CA THR A 67 -10.01 -13.35 5.62
C THR A 67 -10.68 -12.61 6.79
N ASP A 68 -10.15 -12.81 7.98
CA ASP A 68 -10.71 -12.39 9.27
C ASP A 68 -9.62 -12.04 10.29
N GLN A 69 -8.35 -12.03 9.87
CA GLN A 69 -7.21 -11.78 10.76
C GLN A 69 -7.30 -10.40 11.42
N GLU A 70 -7.73 -9.37 10.67
CA GLU A 70 -7.94 -8.01 11.19
C GLU A 70 -9.05 -8.01 12.24
N ILE A 71 -10.20 -8.63 11.92
CA ILE A 71 -11.38 -8.65 12.77
C ILE A 71 -11.06 -9.36 14.08
N LEU A 72 -10.43 -10.54 14.01
CA LEU A 72 -10.08 -11.33 15.19
C LEU A 72 -9.02 -10.66 16.08
N ALA A 73 -8.06 -9.94 15.48
CA ALA A 73 -7.10 -9.15 16.26
C ALA A 73 -7.80 -7.99 17.00
N VAL A 74 -8.71 -7.30 16.30
CA VAL A 74 -9.48 -6.18 16.83
C VAL A 74 -10.43 -6.62 17.95
N GLU A 75 -11.13 -7.74 17.80
CA GLU A 75 -12.01 -8.31 18.84
C GLU A 75 -11.27 -8.65 20.14
N LYS A 76 -9.97 -8.91 20.06
CA LYS A 76 -9.08 -9.15 21.21
C LYS A 76 -8.45 -7.87 21.77
N GLY A 77 -8.77 -6.70 21.20
CA GLY A 77 -8.21 -5.41 21.62
C GLY A 77 -6.74 -5.22 21.23
N ILE A 78 -6.24 -5.96 20.23
CA ILE A 78 -4.85 -5.90 19.78
C ILE A 78 -4.71 -4.77 18.75
N ASN A 79 -3.71 -3.89 18.92
CA ASN A 79 -3.45 -2.82 17.96
C ASN A 79 -3.00 -3.38 16.61
N LEU A 80 -3.34 -2.70 15.51
CA LEU A 80 -3.21 -3.27 14.17
C LEU A 80 -2.37 -2.39 13.24
N PHE A 81 -1.36 -2.99 12.61
CA PHE A 81 -0.83 -2.50 11.35
C PHE A 81 -1.21 -3.50 10.25
N VAL A 82 -1.81 -3.03 9.17
CA VAL A 82 -2.22 -3.88 8.03
C VAL A 82 -1.60 -3.36 6.74
N GLU A 83 -0.95 -4.24 5.98
CA GLU A 83 -0.48 -3.90 4.64
C GLU A 83 -1.65 -3.59 3.71
N LYS A 84 -1.38 -2.74 2.72
CA LYS A 84 -2.37 -2.43 1.68
C LYS A 84 -2.41 -3.55 0.63
N PRO A 85 -3.57 -3.79 -0.01
CA PRO A 85 -4.90 -3.24 0.28
C PRO A 85 -5.59 -4.00 1.43
N LEU A 86 -6.45 -3.30 2.17
CA LEU A 86 -7.23 -3.92 3.27
C LEU A 86 -8.17 -5.04 2.79
N ALA A 87 -8.74 -4.88 1.60
CA ALA A 87 -9.56 -5.89 0.93
C ALA A 87 -9.58 -5.64 -0.58
N LEU A 88 -10.01 -6.64 -1.34
CA LEU A 88 -10.12 -6.58 -2.80
C LEU A 88 -11.45 -5.98 -3.30
N ASP A 89 -12.46 -5.90 -2.43
CA ASP A 89 -13.74 -5.29 -2.72
C ASP A 89 -14.11 -4.22 -1.69
N LEU A 90 -14.85 -3.20 -2.15
CA LEU A 90 -15.19 -2.04 -1.35
C LEU A 90 -16.09 -2.39 -0.16
N LYS A 91 -17.01 -3.36 -0.32
CA LYS A 91 -17.96 -3.72 0.73
C LYS A 91 -17.23 -4.30 1.93
N ASN A 92 -16.33 -5.26 1.70
CA ASN A 92 -15.52 -5.86 2.75
C ASN A 92 -14.55 -4.85 3.35
N ALA A 93 -13.91 -4.00 2.53
CA ALA A 93 -13.06 -2.92 3.04
C ALA A 93 -13.81 -1.99 4.01
N CYS A 94 -15.03 -1.56 3.64
CA CYS A 94 -15.86 -0.71 4.49
C CYS A 94 -16.31 -1.42 5.77
N GLN A 95 -16.66 -2.71 5.70
CA GLN A 95 -17.03 -3.50 6.87
C GLN A 95 -15.87 -3.61 7.85
N ILE A 96 -14.66 -3.96 7.37
CA ILE A 96 -13.46 -4.07 8.21
C ILE A 96 -13.10 -2.70 8.80
N SER A 97 -13.12 -1.63 7.99
CA SER A 97 -12.87 -0.26 8.46
C SER A 97 -13.80 0.12 9.61
N LYS A 98 -15.10 -0.16 9.47
CA LYS A 98 -16.09 0.13 10.50
C LYS A 98 -15.81 -0.63 11.81
N ILE A 99 -15.49 -1.93 11.72
CA ILE A 99 -15.16 -2.74 12.90
C ILE A 99 -13.91 -2.20 13.61
N ILE A 100 -12.86 -1.86 12.85
CA ILE A 100 -11.64 -1.26 13.38
C ILE A 100 -11.96 0.08 14.07
N GLU A 101 -12.73 0.96 13.43
CA GLU A 101 -13.10 2.26 13.99
C GLU A 101 -13.91 2.14 15.28
N GLU A 102 -14.87 1.22 15.34
CA GLU A 102 -15.75 1.02 16.51
C GLU A 102 -15.01 0.37 17.71
N SER A 103 -13.90 -0.32 17.46
CA SER A 103 -13.14 -1.01 18.50
C SER A 103 -12.29 -0.11 19.40
N GLY A 104 -11.90 1.07 18.89
CA GLY A 104 -10.99 1.98 19.58
C GLY A 104 -9.51 1.53 19.63
N VAL A 105 -9.12 0.44 18.95
CA VAL A 105 -7.70 0.07 18.87
C VAL A 105 -6.90 1.07 18.04
N ILE A 106 -5.60 1.21 18.33
CA ILE A 106 -4.71 1.96 17.44
C ILE A 106 -4.54 1.15 16.16
N SER A 107 -4.81 1.78 15.02
CA SER A 107 -4.71 1.14 13.72
C SER A 107 -3.92 1.98 12.71
N SER A 108 -3.25 1.31 11.77
CA SER A 108 -2.54 1.95 10.66
C SER A 108 -2.51 1.05 9.43
N VAL A 109 -2.47 1.66 8.24
CA VAL A 109 -2.35 0.95 6.96
C VAL A 109 -0.97 1.22 6.34
N GLY A 110 -0.42 0.24 5.61
CA GLY A 110 0.91 0.25 4.96
C GLY A 110 1.13 1.25 3.82
N TYR A 111 0.57 2.47 3.90
CA TYR A 111 0.85 3.56 2.96
C TYR A 111 2.17 4.27 3.30
N LEU A 112 3.28 3.57 3.09
CA LEU A 112 4.62 3.98 3.54
C LEU A 112 5.04 5.40 3.13
N TYR A 113 4.62 5.89 1.95
CA TYR A 113 5.06 7.20 1.46
C TYR A 113 4.55 8.37 2.29
N ARG A 114 3.41 8.23 2.99
CA ARG A 114 2.91 9.27 3.92
C ARG A 114 3.91 9.60 5.02
N TYR A 115 4.76 8.64 5.38
CA TYR A 115 5.76 8.75 6.45
C TYR A 115 7.14 9.14 5.94
N SER A 116 7.29 9.43 4.64
CA SER A 116 8.57 9.85 4.07
C SER A 116 8.82 11.34 4.31
N ASP A 117 10.08 11.69 4.59
CA ASP A 117 10.49 13.08 4.83
C ASP A 117 10.14 14.01 3.67
N ILE A 118 10.28 13.52 2.43
CA ILE A 118 9.94 14.30 1.22
C ILE A 118 8.45 14.62 1.12
N VAL A 119 7.57 13.69 1.52
CA VAL A 119 6.12 13.90 1.50
C VAL A 119 5.70 14.80 2.66
N ASN A 120 6.31 14.63 3.84
CA ASN A 120 6.09 15.54 4.96
C ASN A 120 6.45 16.98 4.58
N ARG A 121 7.63 17.17 3.96
CA ARG A 121 8.05 18.49 3.49
C ARG A 121 7.12 19.05 2.42
N ALA A 122 6.72 18.24 1.43
CA ALA A 122 5.76 18.67 0.42
C ALA A 122 4.43 19.10 1.05
N LYS A 123 3.95 18.39 2.07
CA LYS A 123 2.71 18.74 2.79
C LYS A 123 2.80 20.11 3.48
N GLU A 124 3.95 20.44 4.06
CA GLU A 124 4.20 21.77 4.63
C GLU A 124 4.08 22.87 3.57
N GLU A 125 4.70 22.68 2.40
CA GLU A 125 4.62 23.65 1.30
C GLU A 125 3.20 23.78 0.73
N VAL A 126 2.51 22.65 0.55
CA VAL A 126 1.11 22.65 0.09
C VAL A 126 0.20 23.38 1.07
N SER A 127 0.45 23.29 2.39
CA SER A 127 -0.37 23.98 3.39
C SER A 127 -0.35 25.51 3.26
N GLN A 128 0.63 26.07 2.54
CA GLN A 128 0.77 27.51 2.33
C GLN A 128 0.00 28.02 1.10
N GLY A 129 -0.55 27.12 0.27
CA GLY A 129 -1.17 27.48 -1.00
C GLY A 129 -2.34 26.59 -1.39
N LYS A 130 -3.06 26.99 -2.46
CA LYS A 130 -4.08 26.13 -3.08
C LYS A 130 -3.47 25.39 -4.26
N ILE A 131 -3.74 24.09 -4.32
CA ILE A 131 -3.40 23.26 -5.48
C ILE A 131 -4.43 23.51 -6.58
N ALA A 132 -3.95 23.74 -7.80
CA ALA A 132 -4.77 23.83 -9.00
C ALA A 132 -4.80 22.49 -9.76
N LEU A 133 -3.64 21.83 -9.86
CA LEU A 133 -3.47 20.61 -10.62
C LEU A 133 -2.57 19.60 -9.88
N ILE A 134 -2.98 18.34 -9.90
CA ILE A 134 -2.15 17.19 -9.50
C ILE A 134 -1.98 16.22 -10.69
N LEU A 135 -0.75 15.87 -10.99
CA LEU A 135 -0.43 14.80 -11.94
C LEU A 135 0.25 13.68 -11.18
N GLY A 136 -0.18 12.45 -11.37
CA GLY A 136 0.43 11.29 -10.72
C GLY A 136 0.56 10.12 -11.68
N HIS A 137 1.54 9.26 -11.41
CA HIS A 137 1.72 8.05 -12.20
C HIS A 137 2.33 6.92 -11.41
N TYR A 138 2.06 5.71 -11.88
CA TYR A 138 2.77 4.50 -11.47
C TYR A 138 3.05 3.62 -12.69
N LEU A 139 4.31 3.59 -13.13
CA LEU A 139 4.77 2.93 -14.34
C LEU A 139 5.83 1.89 -13.97
N CYS A 140 5.57 0.63 -14.26
CA CYS A 140 6.49 -0.44 -13.89
C CYS A 140 6.40 -1.65 -14.83
N PRO A 141 7.30 -2.63 -14.69
CA PRO A 141 7.11 -3.96 -15.22
C PRO A 141 6.06 -4.71 -14.43
N MET A 142 5.42 -5.68 -15.06
CA MET A 142 4.56 -6.63 -14.38
C MET A 142 5.35 -7.34 -13.26
N PRO A 143 4.86 -7.33 -12.01
CA PRO A 143 5.43 -8.14 -10.94
C PRO A 143 5.53 -9.62 -11.31
N SER A 144 6.59 -10.27 -10.84
CA SER A 144 6.85 -11.68 -11.14
C SER A 144 5.93 -12.64 -10.40
N THR A 145 5.29 -12.18 -9.32
CA THR A 145 4.46 -13.01 -8.45
C THR A 145 3.21 -13.49 -9.17
N ARG A 146 2.96 -14.81 -9.15
CA ARG A 146 1.89 -15.44 -9.96
C ARG A 146 0.51 -14.87 -9.67
N TRP A 147 0.16 -14.72 -8.39
CA TRP A 147 -1.15 -14.21 -7.97
C TRP A 147 -1.41 -12.78 -8.46
N TRP A 148 -0.35 -12.01 -8.73
CA TRP A 148 -0.49 -10.63 -9.19
C TRP A 148 -1.23 -10.53 -10.53
N ARG A 149 -1.06 -11.53 -11.41
CA ARG A 149 -1.66 -11.58 -12.76
C ARG A 149 -3.15 -11.93 -12.76
N ASN A 150 -3.68 -12.34 -11.60
CA ASN A 150 -5.09 -12.62 -11.43
C ASN A 150 -5.78 -11.44 -10.74
N LYS A 151 -6.70 -10.78 -11.43
CA LYS A 151 -7.44 -9.62 -10.89
C LYS A 151 -8.25 -9.98 -9.64
N ASN A 152 -8.72 -11.22 -9.53
CA ASN A 152 -9.45 -11.69 -8.35
C ASN A 152 -8.54 -11.95 -7.15
N GLU A 153 -7.21 -12.02 -7.36
CA GLU A 153 -6.24 -12.22 -6.28
C GLU A 153 -5.48 -10.95 -5.94
N SER A 154 -5.30 -10.03 -6.89
CA SER A 154 -4.51 -8.81 -6.71
C SER A 154 -5.31 -7.51 -6.71
N GLY A 155 -6.52 -7.51 -7.28
CA GLY A 155 -7.28 -6.29 -7.59
C GLY A 155 -6.74 -5.49 -8.79
N GLY A 156 -5.59 -5.90 -9.33
CA GLY A 156 -4.90 -5.22 -10.42
C GLY A 156 -4.02 -4.06 -9.98
N GLN A 157 -3.35 -3.43 -10.95
CA GLN A 157 -2.34 -2.41 -10.68
C GLN A 157 -2.88 -1.21 -9.89
N ILE A 158 -4.12 -0.79 -10.17
CA ILE A 158 -4.78 0.30 -9.44
C ILE A 158 -4.85 0.01 -7.94
N VAL A 159 -5.26 -1.20 -7.57
CA VAL A 159 -5.50 -1.60 -6.18
C VAL A 159 -4.19 -1.93 -5.48
N GLU A 160 -3.24 -2.58 -6.15
CA GLU A 160 -2.01 -3.05 -5.52
C GLU A 160 -0.93 -1.97 -5.47
N GLN A 161 -0.78 -1.15 -6.51
CA GLN A 161 0.38 -0.25 -6.66
C GLN A 161 -0.03 1.22 -6.68
N THR A 162 -0.88 1.59 -7.64
CA THR A 162 -1.29 2.97 -7.85
C THR A 162 -2.10 3.50 -6.68
N THR A 163 -2.64 2.63 -5.83
CA THR A 163 -3.28 3.02 -4.56
C THR A 163 -2.41 3.97 -3.74
N HIS A 164 -1.08 3.83 -3.77
CA HIS A 164 -0.17 4.79 -3.13
C HIS A 164 -0.27 6.22 -3.70
N ILE A 165 -0.50 6.35 -5.01
CA ILE A 165 -0.65 7.64 -5.69
C ILE A 165 -2.02 8.25 -5.38
N PHE A 166 -3.09 7.44 -5.34
CA PHE A 166 -4.41 7.90 -4.89
C PHE A 166 -4.41 8.32 -3.42
N ASP A 167 -3.71 7.55 -2.59
CA ASP A 167 -3.52 7.82 -1.17
C ASP A 167 -2.83 9.17 -0.95
N LEU A 168 -1.69 9.40 -1.62
CA LEU A 168 -0.96 10.66 -1.54
C LEU A 168 -1.73 11.83 -2.14
N ALA A 169 -2.48 11.62 -3.22
CA ALA A 169 -3.34 12.64 -3.81
C ALA A 169 -4.38 13.12 -2.78
N ARG A 170 -5.06 12.19 -2.10
CA ARG A 170 -6.00 12.52 -1.02
C ARG A 170 -5.31 13.16 0.17
N TYR A 171 -4.14 12.66 0.55
CA TYR A 171 -3.37 13.14 1.70
C TYR A 171 -2.83 14.57 1.53
N LEU A 172 -2.42 14.94 0.31
CA LEU A 172 -1.83 16.25 0.00
C LEU A 172 -2.86 17.27 -0.48
N VAL A 173 -3.86 16.84 -1.28
CA VAL A 173 -4.81 17.77 -1.95
C VAL A 173 -6.19 17.80 -1.26
N GLY A 174 -6.55 16.73 -0.55
CA GLY A 174 -7.85 16.56 0.11
C GLY A 174 -8.77 15.58 -0.63
N GLU A 175 -10.03 15.55 -0.23
CA GLU A 175 -10.98 14.54 -0.72
C GLU A 175 -11.48 14.82 -2.15
N VAL A 176 -11.80 13.72 -2.84
CA VAL A 176 -12.26 13.72 -4.24
C VAL A 176 -13.79 13.72 -4.28
N ASN A 177 -14.36 14.55 -5.16
CA ASN A 177 -15.81 14.60 -5.37
C ASN A 177 -16.26 13.67 -6.51
N THR A 178 -15.55 13.72 -7.65
CA THR A 178 -15.90 12.90 -8.83
C THR A 178 -14.66 12.40 -9.53
N ILE A 179 -14.78 11.24 -10.18
CA ILE A 179 -13.74 10.64 -11.01
C ILE A 179 -14.30 10.26 -12.37
N TYR A 180 -13.42 10.21 -13.37
CA TYR A 180 -13.67 9.55 -14.65
C TYR A 180 -12.44 8.74 -15.03
N GLY A 181 -12.62 7.47 -15.36
CA GLY A 181 -11.52 6.56 -15.63
C GLY A 181 -11.70 5.80 -16.93
N GLN A 182 -10.58 5.59 -17.63
CA GLN A 182 -10.49 4.68 -18.77
C GLN A 182 -9.37 3.68 -18.55
N ARG A 183 -9.50 2.52 -19.20
CA ARG A 183 -8.57 1.40 -19.10
C ARG A 183 -8.25 0.84 -20.48
N SER A 184 -7.02 0.36 -20.63
CA SER A 184 -6.56 -0.39 -21.79
C SER A 184 -6.40 -1.87 -21.45
N ARG A 185 -6.69 -2.75 -22.41
CA ARG A 185 -6.49 -4.20 -22.36
C ARG A 185 -6.07 -4.72 -23.72
N GLY A 186 -5.40 -5.87 -23.74
CA GLY A 186 -5.03 -6.61 -24.95
C GLY A 186 -3.58 -6.45 -25.39
N LEU A 187 -2.71 -5.83 -24.57
CA LEU A 187 -1.27 -5.75 -24.85
C LEU A 187 -0.49 -6.94 -24.29
N MET A 188 -0.98 -7.57 -23.22
CA MET A 188 -0.28 -8.64 -22.49
C MET A 188 -0.89 -10.03 -22.76
N GLU A 189 -1.37 -10.28 -23.98
CA GLU A 189 -2.04 -11.53 -24.36
C GLU A 189 -1.11 -12.75 -24.36
N ASP A 190 0.21 -12.52 -24.47
CA ASP A 190 1.26 -13.54 -24.39
C ASP A 190 1.57 -13.97 -22.94
N VAL A 191 0.98 -13.30 -21.95
CA VAL A 191 1.17 -13.64 -20.54
C VAL A 191 0.10 -14.61 -20.05
N GLU A 192 0.54 -15.81 -19.68
CA GLU A 192 -0.34 -16.83 -19.12
C GLU A 192 -1.04 -16.33 -17.83
N ASN A 193 -2.34 -16.59 -17.74
CA ASN A 193 -3.21 -16.25 -16.61
C ASN A 193 -3.26 -14.76 -16.28
N TYR A 194 -3.17 -13.88 -17.29
CA TYR A 194 -3.26 -12.44 -17.13
C TYR A 194 -4.69 -11.92 -17.34
N SER A 195 -5.25 -11.25 -16.33
CA SER A 195 -6.65 -10.75 -16.33
C SER A 195 -6.78 -9.28 -15.95
N LEU A 196 -5.65 -8.56 -15.92
CA LEU A 196 -5.56 -7.19 -15.44
C LEU A 196 -5.82 -6.18 -16.57
N ASP A 197 -5.88 -4.91 -16.18
CA ASP A 197 -5.83 -3.77 -17.08
C ASP A 197 -4.35 -3.45 -17.36
N ASP A 198 -3.97 -3.29 -18.63
CA ASP A 198 -2.57 -3.03 -19.04
C ASP A 198 -2.14 -1.61 -18.69
N ALA A 199 -3.08 -0.69 -18.83
CA ALA A 199 -2.94 0.69 -18.44
C ALA A 199 -4.27 1.29 -18.00
N SER A 200 -4.21 2.35 -17.21
CA SER A 200 -5.39 3.14 -16.83
C SER A 200 -5.03 4.63 -16.73
N CYS A 201 -6.01 5.48 -17.02
CA CYS A 201 -5.93 6.92 -16.81
C CYS A 201 -7.19 7.35 -16.06
N ILE A 202 -7.02 8.00 -14.91
CA ILE A 202 -8.10 8.42 -14.02
C ILE A 202 -8.00 9.92 -13.81
N ASN A 203 -9.03 10.65 -14.22
CA ASN A 203 -9.17 12.07 -13.92
C ASN A 203 -9.97 12.24 -12.63
N LEU A 204 -9.53 13.17 -11.78
CA LEU A 204 -10.13 13.45 -10.48
C LEU A 204 -10.55 14.92 -10.42
N HIS A 205 -11.69 15.18 -9.77
CA HIS A 205 -12.10 16.52 -9.39
C HIS A 205 -12.27 16.57 -7.88
N PHE A 206 -11.46 17.39 -7.21
CA PHE A 206 -11.40 17.48 -5.76
C PHE A 206 -12.49 18.40 -5.20
N GLN A 207 -12.85 18.20 -3.94
CA GLN A 207 -13.79 19.09 -3.25
C GLN A 207 -13.25 20.53 -3.14
N SER A 208 -11.93 20.70 -3.13
CA SER A 208 -11.25 22.00 -3.14
C SER A 208 -11.36 22.76 -4.48
N GLY A 209 -11.84 22.11 -5.55
CA GLY A 209 -11.83 22.62 -6.92
C GLY A 209 -10.55 22.33 -7.70
N ALA A 210 -9.55 21.69 -7.08
CA ALA A 210 -8.39 21.18 -7.80
C ALA A 210 -8.82 20.08 -8.79
N VAL A 211 -8.08 19.96 -9.89
CA VAL A 211 -8.23 18.85 -10.83
C VAL A 211 -7.00 17.96 -10.81
N GLY A 212 -7.17 16.69 -11.17
CA GLY A 212 -6.06 15.75 -11.18
C GLY A 212 -6.14 14.72 -12.30
N SER A 213 -4.98 14.15 -12.63
CA SER A 213 -4.88 12.98 -13.49
C SER A 213 -3.87 11.99 -12.91
N ILE A 214 -4.28 10.74 -12.74
CA ILE A 214 -3.45 9.63 -12.26
C ILE A 214 -3.45 8.53 -13.32
N SER A 215 -2.25 8.17 -13.77
CA SER A 215 -2.07 7.13 -14.80
C SER A 215 -1.31 5.92 -14.26
N SER A 216 -1.53 4.76 -14.84
CA SER A 216 -0.82 3.54 -14.46
C SER A 216 -0.56 2.66 -15.66
N ALA A 217 0.58 1.98 -15.67
CA ALA A 217 0.87 0.92 -16.62
C ALA A 217 1.86 -0.09 -16.04
N CYS A 218 1.63 -1.37 -16.30
CA CYS A 218 2.49 -2.47 -15.83
C CYS A 218 3.21 -3.20 -16.99
N THR A 219 3.35 -2.54 -18.13
CA THR A 219 3.81 -3.13 -19.39
C THR A 219 5.29 -2.90 -19.68
N LEU A 220 6.04 -2.24 -18.78
CA LEU A 220 7.46 -1.96 -19.02
C LEU A 220 8.29 -3.25 -19.01
N LYS A 221 9.31 -3.33 -19.87
CA LYS A 221 10.31 -4.41 -19.80
C LYS A 221 11.34 -4.18 -18.69
N ARG A 222 11.72 -2.92 -18.46
CA ARG A 222 12.75 -2.48 -17.51
C ARG A 222 12.44 -1.07 -17.01
N GLY A 223 13.07 -0.70 -15.90
CA GLY A 223 12.86 0.61 -15.26
C GLY A 223 11.54 0.65 -14.49
N ARG A 224 11.40 1.62 -13.60
CA ARG A 224 10.14 1.92 -12.91
C ARG A 224 10.12 3.41 -12.60
N ASP A 225 8.95 4.00 -12.64
CA ASP A 225 8.77 5.40 -12.28
C ASP A 225 7.40 5.61 -11.66
N TRP A 226 7.37 6.27 -10.51
CA TRP A 226 6.15 6.66 -9.84
C TRP A 226 6.39 7.92 -9.04
N GLY A 227 5.40 8.79 -9.02
CA GLY A 227 5.56 10.12 -8.47
C GLY A 227 4.31 10.96 -8.63
N ILE A 228 4.38 12.16 -8.07
CA ILE A 228 3.32 13.15 -8.11
C ILE A 228 3.91 14.53 -8.38
N ASN A 229 3.27 15.28 -9.27
CA ASN A 229 3.54 16.70 -9.49
C ASN A 229 2.33 17.50 -9.00
N LEU A 230 2.58 18.52 -8.17
CA LEU A 230 1.58 19.45 -7.67
C LEU A 230 1.86 20.83 -8.22
N ILE A 231 0.83 21.47 -8.76
CA ILE A 231 0.93 22.82 -9.32
C ILE A 231 -0.04 23.71 -8.55
N GLY A 232 0.49 24.79 -7.99
CA GLY A 232 -0.28 25.86 -7.37
C GLY A 232 0.11 27.22 -7.93
N LYS A 233 -0.48 28.27 -7.36
CA LYS A 233 -0.17 29.64 -7.80
C LYS A 233 1.25 30.03 -7.34
N GLY A 234 2.19 30.06 -8.28
CA GLY A 234 3.56 30.51 -8.04
C GLY A 234 4.49 29.45 -7.45
N PHE A 235 4.06 28.19 -7.40
CA PHE A 235 4.90 27.07 -6.97
C PHE A 235 4.57 25.80 -7.74
N ARG A 236 5.56 24.91 -7.83
CA ARG A 236 5.44 23.55 -8.35
C ARG A 236 6.19 22.63 -7.38
N ILE A 237 5.62 21.47 -7.08
CA ILE A 237 6.28 20.46 -6.26
C ILE A 237 6.32 19.16 -7.05
N ASP A 238 7.51 18.63 -7.28
CA ASP A 238 7.70 17.30 -7.89
C ASP A 238 8.20 16.31 -6.83
N LEU A 239 7.40 15.27 -6.60
CA LEU A 239 7.71 14.14 -5.73
C LEU A 239 8.05 12.93 -6.61
N LEU A 240 9.34 12.68 -6.79
CA LEU A 240 9.86 11.50 -7.48
C LEU A 240 10.12 10.40 -6.45
N LEU A 241 9.04 9.69 -6.13
CA LEU A 241 9.01 8.68 -5.06
C LEU A 241 9.93 7.49 -5.37
N SER A 242 10.11 7.15 -6.65
CA SER A 242 11.05 6.11 -7.10
C SER A 242 12.51 6.40 -6.70
N SER A 243 12.87 7.68 -6.56
CA SER A 243 14.24 8.15 -6.29
C SER A 243 14.37 8.91 -4.96
N HIS A 244 13.29 8.96 -4.17
CA HIS A 244 13.22 9.74 -2.92
C HIS A 244 13.64 11.21 -3.10
N LEU A 245 13.24 11.82 -4.22
CA LEU A 245 13.62 13.18 -4.59
C LEU A 245 12.42 14.12 -4.55
N LEU A 246 12.63 15.29 -3.93
CA LEU A 246 11.70 16.40 -3.86
C LEU A 246 12.30 17.60 -4.60
N ILE A 247 11.52 18.23 -5.48
CA ILE A 247 11.87 19.45 -6.20
C ILE A 247 10.76 20.47 -5.95
N ILE A 248 11.13 21.70 -5.56
CA ILE A 248 10.24 22.83 -5.27
C ILE A 248 10.72 24.05 -6.07
#